data_AF-A0A959KXT8-F1
#
_entry.id   AF-A0A959KXT8-F1
#
_cell.length_a   1.000
_cell.length_b   1.000
_cell.length_c   1.000
_cell.angle_alpha   90.00
_cell.angle_beta   90.00
_cell.angle_gamma   90.00
#
_symmetry.space_group_name_H-M   'P 1'
#
loop_
_entity.id
_entity.type
_entity.pdbx_description
1 polymer ?
#
loop_
_entity_poly.entity_id
_entity_poly.type
_entity_poly.pdbx_seq_one_letter_code
_entity_poly.pdbx_strand_id
1 'polypeptide(L)'
;EVDKTTCDFPCEVTITNTSSSFAQTFFWDFGDGDTLQANDAEPLKHTFAEPGNYTISLQVECADGELSSVAAKTVSVIDPTAPPTC
;
A
#
# COMPACT_ATOMS: atom_id res chain seq x y z
N GLU A 1 5.15 -5.89 4.38
CA GLU A 1 3.98 -6.78 4.51
C GLU A 1 2.71 -5.94 4.63
N VAL A 2 1.57 -6.43 4.14
CA VAL A 2 0.27 -5.76 4.28
C VAL A 2 -0.63 -6.65 5.15
N ASP A 3 -1.21 -6.09 6.20
CA ASP A 3 -2.04 -6.82 7.19
C ASP A 3 -3.26 -7.50 6.55
N LYS A 4 -3.92 -6.80 5.63
CA LYS A 4 -5.09 -7.32 4.88
C LYS A 4 -4.94 -7.03 3.40
N THR A 5 -5.28 -8.03 2.60
CA THR A 5 -5.34 -7.93 1.14
C THR A 5 -6.76 -8.06 0.60
N THR A 6 -7.74 -8.32 1.48
CA THR A 6 -9.16 -8.35 1.13
C THR A 6 -10.00 -7.90 2.32
N CYS A 7 -10.94 -6.99 2.08
CA CYS A 7 -11.72 -6.33 3.13
C CYS A 7 -12.92 -5.58 2.56
N ASP A 8 -13.92 -5.30 3.40
CA ASP A 8 -15.10 -4.52 3.06
C ASP A 8 -14.84 -3.00 3.15
N PHE A 9 -15.48 -2.21 2.28
CA PHE A 9 -15.42 -0.74 2.31
C PHE A 9 -16.14 -0.14 3.54
N PRO A 10 -15.56 0.85 4.29
CA PRO A 10 -14.20 1.39 4.24
C PRO A 10 -13.16 0.44 4.81
N CYS A 11 -12.14 0.15 4.01
CA CYS A 11 -11.07 -0.75 4.41
C CYS A 11 -9.81 0.02 4.83
N GLU A 12 -9.47 -0.07 6.11
CA GLU A 12 -8.16 0.37 6.61
C GLU A 12 -7.16 -0.79 6.51
N VAL A 13 -6.10 -0.58 5.72
CA VAL A 13 -4.95 -1.48 5.66
C VAL A 13 -3.76 -0.87 6.38
N THR A 14 -3.04 -1.70 7.13
CA THR A 14 -1.74 -1.32 7.69
C THR A 14 -0.65 -2.01 6.88
N ILE A 15 0.33 -1.22 6.46
CA ILE A 15 1.42 -1.63 5.59
C ILE A 15 2.70 -1.42 6.38
N THR A 16 3.33 -2.53 6.76
CA THR A 16 4.57 -2.51 7.52
C THR A 16 5.73 -2.69 6.56
N ASN A 17 6.61 -1.70 6.51
CA ASN A 17 7.86 -1.84 5.79
C ASN A 17 8.81 -2.75 6.56
N THR A 18 9.21 -3.86 5.95
CA THR A 18 10.24 -4.76 6.50
C THR A 18 11.53 -4.70 5.69
N SER A 19 11.61 -3.77 4.73
CA SER A 19 12.83 -3.54 3.95
C SER A 19 13.92 -3.00 4.88
N SER A 20 15.15 -3.40 4.59
CA SER A 20 16.30 -3.19 5.47
C SER A 20 16.52 -1.72 5.84
N SER A 21 17.10 -1.49 7.01
CA SER A 21 17.46 -0.19 7.60
C SER A 21 18.45 0.69 6.81
N PHE A 22 18.72 0.35 5.55
CA PHE A 22 19.53 1.11 4.61
C PHE A 22 18.71 1.98 3.64
N ALA A 23 17.40 1.76 3.55
CA ALA A 23 16.52 2.62 2.77
C ALA A 23 16.34 3.97 3.49
N GLN A 24 16.58 5.07 2.76
CA GLN A 24 16.42 6.42 3.29
C GLN A 24 15.06 7.02 2.93
N THR A 25 14.47 6.57 1.82
CA THR A 25 13.20 7.11 1.35
C THR A 25 12.35 5.98 0.78
N PHE A 26 11.08 6.00 1.16
CA PHE A 26 10.06 5.04 0.80
C PHE A 26 8.96 5.77 0.03
N PHE A 27 8.78 5.40 -1.23
CA PHE A 27 7.71 5.88 -2.07
C PHE A 27 6.63 4.81 -2.12
N TRP A 28 5.45 5.15 -1.63
CA TRP A 28 4.26 4.32 -1.64
C TRP A 28 3.30 4.87 -2.68
N ASP A 29 2.80 4.00 -3.53
CA ASP A 29 1.71 4.26 -4.46
C ASP A 29 0.62 3.24 -4.15
N PHE A 30 -0.58 3.67 -3.76
CA PHE A 30 -1.64 2.71 -3.40
C PHE A 30 -2.48 2.27 -4.61
N GLY A 31 -2.29 2.90 -5.77
CA GLY A 31 -3.05 2.62 -6.99
C GLY A 31 -4.49 3.15 -6.98
N ASP A 32 -4.92 3.85 -5.93
CA ASP A 32 -6.18 4.61 -5.87
C ASP A 32 -6.02 6.07 -6.32
N GLY A 33 -4.78 6.48 -6.61
CA GLY A 33 -4.40 7.87 -6.91
C GLY A 33 -3.71 8.55 -5.74
N ASP A 34 -3.72 7.96 -4.54
CA ASP A 34 -2.92 8.42 -3.43
C ASP A 34 -1.50 7.85 -3.51
N THR A 35 -0.54 8.73 -3.27
CA THR A 35 0.88 8.40 -3.16
C THR A 35 1.43 9.03 -1.91
N LEU A 36 2.32 8.31 -1.23
CA LEU A 36 2.91 8.77 0.02
C LEU A 36 4.42 8.57 0.02
N GLN A 37 5.14 9.59 0.44
CA GLN A 37 6.58 9.53 0.62
C GLN A 37 6.88 9.53 2.11
N ALA A 38 7.57 8.51 2.60
CA ALA A 38 8.01 8.39 3.98
C ALA A 38 9.53 8.27 4.02
N ASN A 39 10.16 8.85 5.05
CA ASN A 39 11.61 8.75 5.26
C ASN A 39 11.96 7.72 6.35
N ASP A 40 10.93 7.17 6.99
CA ASP A 40 11.03 6.26 8.12
C ASP A 40 10.30 4.96 7.78
N ALA A 41 10.80 3.85 8.35
CA ALA A 41 10.23 2.52 8.17
C ALA A 41 8.97 2.27 9.03
N GLU A 42 8.30 3.33 9.46
CA GLU A 42 7.11 3.22 10.30
C GLU A 42 5.95 2.54 9.55
N PRO A 43 5.08 1.80 10.27
CA PRO A 43 3.90 1.19 9.68
C PRO A 43 2.96 2.28 9.16
N LEU A 44 2.69 2.22 7.87
CA LEU A 44 1.81 3.14 7.16
C LEU A 44 0.37 2.65 7.24
N LYS A 45 -0.57 3.56 7.50
CA LYS A 45 -2.00 3.26 7.46
C LYS A 45 -2.62 3.94 6.26
N HIS A 46 -3.36 3.18 5.48
CA HIS A 46 -4.11 3.68 4.33
C HIS A 46 -5.54 3.19 4.38
N THR A 47 -6.49 4.06 4.04
CA THR A 47 -7.92 3.74 4.08
C THR A 47 -8.52 3.88 2.70
N PHE A 48 -8.93 2.75 2.12
CA PHE A 48 -9.60 2.75 0.84
C PHE A 48 -11.06 3.19 0.99
N ALA A 49 -11.38 4.30 0.32
CA ALA A 49 -12.66 4.98 0.37
C ALA A 49 -13.71 4.42 -0.61
N GLU A 50 -13.32 3.51 -1.50
CA GLU A 50 -14.20 2.94 -2.53
C GLU A 50 -13.89 1.45 -2.71
N PRO A 51 -14.89 0.64 -3.11
CA PRO A 51 -14.66 -0.75 -3.49
C PRO A 51 -13.93 -0.82 -4.85
N GLY A 52 -12.90 -1.66 -4.92
CA GLY A 52 -12.02 -1.74 -6.08
C GLY A 52 -10.82 -2.66 -5.83
N ASN A 53 -10.07 -2.94 -6.89
CA ASN A 53 -8.78 -3.62 -6.78
C ASN A 53 -7.67 -2.58 -6.87
N TYR A 54 -6.92 -2.42 -5.79
CA TYR A 54 -5.86 -1.45 -5.65
C TYR A 54 -4.50 -2.16 -5.60
N THR A 55 -3.53 -1.64 -6.34
CA THR A 55 -2.18 -2.23 -6.40
C THR A 55 -1.21 -1.32 -5.67
N ILE A 56 -0.89 -1.69 -4.44
CA ILE A 56 0.06 -0.98 -3.60
C ILE A 56 1.48 -1.30 -4.07
N SER A 57 2.18 -0.30 -4.59
CA SER A 57 3.59 -0.38 -4.99
C SER A 57 4.44 0.42 -4.02
N LEU A 58 5.47 -0.21 -3.49
CA LEU A 58 6.51 0.40 -2.68
C LEU A 58 7.78 0.45 -3.50
N GLN A 59 8.41 1.61 -3.58
CA GLN A 59 9.74 1.78 -4.12
C GLN A 59 10.65 2.38 -3.05
N VAL A 60 11.84 1.81 -2.87
CA VAL A 60 12.81 2.31 -1.88
C VAL A 60 14.02 2.89 -2.57
N GLU A 61 14.46 4.04 -2.06
CA GLU A 61 15.70 4.71 -2.47
C GLU A 61 16.74 4.56 -1.36
N CYS A 62 17.91 4.05 -1.74
CA CYS A 62 19.05 3.90 -0.83
C CYS A 62 19.87 5.20 -0.74
N ALA A 63 20.73 5.31 0.27
CA ALA A 63 21.56 6.51 0.48
C ALA A 63 22.50 6.85 -0.69
N ASP A 64 22.82 5.85 -1.52
CA ASP A 64 23.59 5.97 -2.76
C ASP A 64 22.79 6.54 -3.94
N GLY A 65 21.48 6.80 -3.77
CA GLY A 65 20.59 7.33 -4.80
C GLY A 65 20.08 6.28 -5.79
N GLU A 66 20.37 5.00 -5.55
CA GLU A 66 19.88 3.90 -6.38
C GLU A 66 18.52 3.38 -5.88
N LEU A 67 17.60 3.16 -6.82
CA LEU A 67 16.28 2.60 -6.54
C LEU A 67 16.41 1.08 -6.45
N SER A 68 16.48 0.56 -5.23
CA SER A 68 16.93 -0.81 -5.01
C SER A 68 15.80 -1.84 -5.11
N SER A 69 14.63 -1.55 -4.53
CA SER A 69 13.58 -2.56 -4.39
C SER A 69 12.21 -1.96 -4.68
N VAL A 70 11.48 -2.66 -5.56
CA VAL A 70 10.07 -2.42 -5.83
C VAL A 70 9.28 -3.61 -5.29
N ALA A 71 8.42 -3.38 -4.31
CA ALA A 71 7.50 -4.39 -3.79
C ALA A 71 6.08 -4.00 -4.18
N ALA A 72 5.33 -4.93 -4.78
CA ALA A 72 3.93 -4.71 -5.15
C ALA A 72 3.01 -5.65 -4.38
N LYS A 73 1.85 -5.15 -3.96
CA LYS A 73 0.81 -5.91 -3.28
C LYS A 73 -0.57 -5.46 -3.73
N THR A 74 -1.39 -6.39 -4.17
CA THR A 74 -2.79 -6.13 -4.53
C THR A 74 -3.70 -6.25 -3.30
N VAL A 75 -4.60 -5.28 -3.15
CA VAL A 75 -5.67 -5.24 -2.15
C VAL A 75 -7.01 -5.18 -2.87
N SER A 76 -7.92 -6.08 -2.52
CA SER A 76 -9.27 -6.15 -3.05
C SER A 76 -10.26 -5.62 -2.01
N VAL A 77 -10.83 -4.45 -2.28
CA VAL A 77 -11.85 -3.82 -1.44
C VAL A 77 -13.20 -4.19 -2.03
N ILE A 78 -14.00 -4.92 -1.27
CA ILE A 78 -15.34 -5.35 -1.68
C ILE A 78 -16.39 -4.49 -1.01
N ASP A 79 -17.55 -4.33 -1.66
CA ASP A 79 -18.72 -3.72 -1.05
C ASP A 79 -19.72 -4.85 -0.71
N PRO A 80 -19.92 -5.18 0.58
CA PRO A 80 -20.86 -6.21 0.99
C PRO A 80 -22.32 -5.78 0.82
N THR A 81 -22.56 -4.47 0.68
CA THR A 81 -23.87 -3.86 0.46
C THR A 81 -24.21 -3.67 -1.00
N ALA A 82 -23.24 -3.82 -1.91
CA ALA A 82 -23.52 -3.84 -3.33
C ALA A 82 -24.40 -5.06 -3.65
N PRO A 83 -25.58 -4.89 -4.28
CA PRO A 83 -26.38 -6.02 -4.71
C PRO A 83 -25.53 -6.90 -5.64
N PRO A 84 -25.63 -8.24 -5.56
CA PRO A 84 -24.91 -9.10 -6.48
C PRO A 84 -25.32 -8.69 -7.89
N THR A 85 -24.36 -8.21 -8.68
CA THR A 85 -24.58 -7.94 -10.10
C THR A 85 -24.88 -9.26 -10.77
N CYS A 86 -26.17 -9.50 -11.02
CA CYS A 86 -26.66 -10.58 -11.90
C CYS A 86 -26.12 -10.43 -13.32
#